data_AF-A0A5B6V018-F1
#
_entry.id   AF-A0A5B6V018-F1
#
_cell.length_a   1.000
_cell.length_b   1.000
_cell.length_c   1.000
_cell.angle_alpha   90.00
_cell.angle_beta   90.00
_cell.angle_gamma   90.00
#
_symmetry.space_group_name_H-M   'P 1'
#
loop_
_entity.id
_entity.type
_entity.pdbx_description
1 polymer ?
#
loop_
_entity_poly.entity_id
_entity_poly.type
_entity_poly.pdbx_seq_one_letter_code
_entity_poly.pdbx_strand_id
1 'polypeptide(L)'
;MDSKSVKEFIRKEVPDWDDELIATARFKAFSGQKSDWEPKFQFWKNLIVKIARHFGVFIISPPQVKIEWFNRGGLTPLCIDHVLEKADEVIKCLSESHWNSYCVVTRNKFESTCGGQKEGYAVLSYLSGCRKGQYLSTNKKELIEGIKVSLSSAVVSGVSSLDFDTLHLIWTQEKLQQQLNVIDRHWEM
;
A
#
# COMPACT_ATOMS: atom_id res chain seq x y z
N MET A 1 20.50 -6.33 -2.48
CA MET A 1 20.88 -4.91 -2.55
C MET A 1 22.07 -4.71 -1.62
N ASP A 2 23.10 -3.99 -2.04
CA ASP A 2 24.27 -3.78 -1.18
C ASP A 2 23.97 -2.74 -0.08
N SER A 3 24.13 -3.12 1.19
CA SER A 3 23.80 -2.28 2.35
C SER A 3 24.62 -0.98 2.38
N LYS A 4 25.85 -0.96 1.85
CA LYS A 4 26.65 0.27 1.79
C LYS A 4 26.04 1.30 0.84
N SER A 5 25.60 0.84 -0.33
CA SER A 5 24.93 1.67 -1.34
C SER A 5 23.66 2.35 -0.78
N VAL A 6 22.86 1.61 0.00
CA VAL A 6 21.66 2.15 0.67
C VAL A 6 22.04 3.25 1.67
N LYS A 7 23.06 3.02 2.49
CA LYS A 7 23.51 3.98 3.51
C LYS A 7 24.05 5.26 2.89
N GLU A 8 24.78 5.16 1.78
CA GLU A 8 25.23 6.34 1.03
C GLU A 8 24.07 7.14 0.44
N PHE A 9 23.06 6.47 -0.10
CA PHE A 9 21.87 7.14 -0.61
C PHE A 9 21.11 7.86 0.51
N ILE A 10 20.93 7.22 1.67
CA ILE A 10 20.26 7.84 2.81
C ILE A 10 21.00 9.10 3.28
N ARG A 11 22.34 9.08 3.35
CA ARG A 11 23.13 10.28 3.72
C ARG A 11 22.97 11.44 2.74
N LYS A 12 22.77 11.16 1.45
CA LYS A 12 22.50 12.20 0.46
C LYS A 12 21.11 12.81 0.65
N GLU A 13 20.12 11.99 0.93
CA GLU A 13 18.72 12.43 1.10
C GLU A 13 18.45 13.06 2.47
N VAL A 14 19.22 12.70 3.49
CA VAL A 14 19.08 13.17 4.87
C VAL A 14 20.45 13.69 5.35
N PRO A 15 20.73 14.99 5.20
CA PRO A 15 22.06 15.56 5.44
C PRO A 15 22.58 15.39 6.88
N ASP A 16 21.66 15.35 7.84
CA ASP A 16 21.91 15.16 9.27
C ASP A 16 21.71 13.70 9.70
N TRP A 17 21.78 12.75 8.76
CA TRP A 17 21.61 11.34 9.08
C TRP A 17 22.62 10.88 10.13
N ASP A 18 23.90 11.24 9.99
CA ASP A 18 25.01 10.82 10.87
C ASP A 18 25.16 11.63 12.17
N ASP A 19 24.30 12.62 12.41
CA ASP A 19 24.23 13.28 13.72
C ASP A 19 23.62 12.33 14.77
N GLU A 20 24.40 12.02 15.80
CA GLU A 20 24.05 11.01 16.82
C GLU A 20 22.85 11.44 17.68
N LEU A 21 22.73 12.73 17.98
CA LEU A 21 21.63 13.29 18.78
C LEU A 21 20.34 13.30 17.97
N ILE A 22 20.39 13.80 16.72
CA ILE A 22 19.24 13.90 15.83
C ILE A 22 18.75 12.50 15.44
N ALA A 23 19.66 11.57 15.14
CA ALA A 23 19.29 10.20 14.81
C ALA A 23 18.68 9.46 15.99
N THR A 24 19.25 9.60 17.20
CA THR A 24 18.67 9.00 18.41
C THR A 24 17.27 9.54 18.69
N ALA A 25 17.05 10.84 18.48
CA ALA A 25 15.72 11.44 18.59
C ALA A 25 14.75 10.90 17.54
N ARG A 26 15.15 10.72 16.28
CA ARG A 26 14.32 10.15 15.20
C ARG A 26 13.93 8.68 15.44
N PHE A 27 14.82 7.88 16.02
CA PHE A 27 14.62 6.44 16.21
C PHE A 27 13.80 6.11 17.47
N LYS A 28 13.82 6.96 18.50
CA LYS A 28 13.06 6.79 19.75
C LYS A 28 11.56 7.09 19.63
N ALA A 29 11.11 7.62 18.51
CA ALA A 29 10.02 8.55 18.52
C ALA A 29 8.63 7.96 18.25
N PHE A 30 8.25 6.88 18.94
CA PHE A 30 6.87 6.39 19.01
C PHE A 30 6.56 5.80 20.41
N SER A 31 7.03 6.43 21.49
CA SER A 31 6.78 5.96 22.85
C SER A 31 5.39 6.32 23.41
N GLY A 32 4.37 6.35 22.54
CA GLY A 32 2.94 6.39 22.92
C GLY A 32 2.41 7.64 23.65
N GLN A 33 3.24 8.65 23.94
CA GLN A 33 2.87 9.74 24.85
C GLN A 33 2.76 11.14 24.24
N LYS A 34 3.08 11.35 22.95
CA LYS A 34 3.02 12.69 22.31
C LYS A 34 2.32 12.66 20.94
N SER A 35 1.59 13.74 20.64
CA SER A 35 0.85 14.00 19.39
C SER A 35 1.76 14.28 18.17
N ASP A 36 3.05 14.01 18.25
CA ASP A 36 4.06 14.36 17.23
C ASP A 36 4.37 13.19 16.28
N TRP A 37 3.46 12.21 16.21
CA TRP A 37 3.63 10.95 15.50
C TRP A 37 3.44 11.06 13.96
N GLU A 38 2.50 11.88 13.50
CA GLU A 38 2.14 11.99 12.08
C GLU A 38 3.29 12.51 11.20
N PRO A 39 4.01 13.60 11.58
CA PRO A 39 5.16 14.06 10.79
C PRO A 39 6.28 13.02 10.71
N LYS A 40 6.46 12.22 11.77
CA LYS A 40 7.48 11.16 11.84
C LYS A 40 7.09 9.97 10.98
N PHE A 41 5.82 9.58 11.01
CA PHE A 41 5.26 8.56 10.13
C PHE A 41 5.48 8.93 8.66
N GLN A 42 5.10 10.14 8.26
CA GLN A 42 5.26 10.60 6.87
C GLN A 42 6.73 10.68 6.45
N PHE A 43 7.63 11.12 7.34
CA PHE A 43 9.07 11.09 7.09
C PHE A 43 9.56 9.68 6.75
N TRP A 44 9.26 8.70 7.60
CA TRP A 44 9.71 7.31 7.41
C TRP A 44 9.09 6.66 6.17
N LYS A 45 7.78 6.83 5.97
CA LYS A 45 7.08 6.36 4.76
C LYS A 45 7.74 6.91 3.50
N ASN A 46 7.97 8.22 3.43
CA ASN A 46 8.53 8.86 2.24
C ASN A 46 9.99 8.44 2.00
N LEU A 47 10.79 8.27 3.05
CA LEU A 47 12.16 7.81 2.95
C LEU A 47 12.24 6.36 2.43
N ILE A 48 11.41 5.46 2.98
CA ILE A 48 11.29 4.06 2.53
C ILE A 48 10.89 4.01 1.04
N VAL A 49 9.89 4.80 0.65
CA VAL A 49 9.43 4.88 -0.75
C VAL A 49 10.51 5.43 -1.67
N LYS A 50 11.27 6.45 -1.26
CA LYS A 50 12.38 7.01 -2.05
C LYS A 50 13.50 5.98 -2.26
N ILE A 51 13.92 5.29 -1.20
CA ILE A 51 14.94 4.22 -1.28
C ILE A 51 14.44 3.11 -2.22
N ALA A 52 13.22 2.64 -2.00
CA ALA A 52 12.59 1.61 -2.82
C ALA A 52 12.57 1.99 -4.32
N ARG A 53 12.19 3.22 -4.64
CA ARG A 53 12.18 3.73 -6.03
C ARG A 53 13.59 3.88 -6.61
N HIS A 54 14.54 4.39 -5.85
CA HIS A 54 15.92 4.62 -6.31
C HIS A 54 16.62 3.30 -6.68
N PHE A 55 16.41 2.26 -5.87
CA PHE A 55 17.03 0.96 -6.08
C PHE A 55 16.16 -0.06 -6.82
N GLY A 56 14.96 0.34 -7.26
CA GLY A 56 14.01 -0.58 -7.91
C GLY A 56 13.60 -1.75 -7.00
N VAL A 57 13.53 -1.53 -5.68
CA VAL A 57 13.06 -2.54 -4.72
C VAL A 57 11.55 -2.41 -4.57
N PHE A 58 10.83 -3.40 -5.05
CA PHE A 58 9.38 -3.42 -5.03
C PHE A 58 8.79 -4.25 -3.89
N ILE A 59 9.58 -5.16 -3.32
CA ILE A 59 9.21 -5.98 -2.15
C ILE A 59 10.05 -5.52 -0.97
N ILE A 60 9.42 -4.84 -0.02
CA ILE A 60 10.07 -4.29 1.15
C ILE A 60 9.81 -5.25 2.31
N SER A 61 10.78 -6.11 2.64
CA SER A 61 10.61 -7.01 3.78
C SER A 61 10.88 -6.28 5.10
N PRO A 62 10.07 -6.49 6.16
CA PRO A 62 10.33 -5.87 7.46
C PRO A 62 11.76 -6.14 7.98
N PRO A 63 12.31 -7.37 7.88
CA PRO A 63 13.71 -7.63 8.24
C PRO A 63 14.71 -6.81 7.41
N GLN A 64 14.49 -6.66 6.11
CA GLN A 64 15.36 -5.89 5.22
C GLN A 64 15.39 -4.41 5.60
N VAL A 65 14.23 -3.81 5.88
CA VAL A 65 14.16 -2.41 6.31
C VAL A 65 14.83 -2.21 7.67
N LYS A 66 14.55 -3.09 8.62
CA LYS A 66 15.07 -3.01 9.99
C LYS A 66 16.57 -3.24 10.07
N ILE A 67 17.05 -4.28 9.41
CA ILE A 67 18.40 -4.83 9.62
C ILE A 67 19.37 -4.34 8.54
N GLU A 68 18.91 -4.14 7.31
CA GLU A 68 19.80 -3.78 6.18
C GLU A 68 19.82 -2.28 5.90
N TRP A 69 18.67 -1.60 5.97
CA TRP A 69 18.54 -0.19 5.57
C TRP A 69 18.81 0.77 6.73
N PHE A 70 18.19 0.52 7.88
CA PHE A 70 18.19 1.49 9.00
C PHE A 70 18.93 1.02 10.24
N ASN A 71 19.58 -0.15 10.22
CA ASN A 71 20.31 -0.66 11.38
C ASN A 71 21.52 0.23 11.71
N ARG A 72 21.49 0.80 12.91
CA ARG A 72 22.61 1.50 13.55
C ARG A 72 22.99 0.82 14.85
N GLY A 73 23.81 -0.23 14.75
CA GLY A 73 24.37 -0.90 15.93
C GLY A 73 23.31 -1.42 16.91
N GLY A 74 22.14 -1.84 16.39
CA GLY A 74 21.01 -2.32 17.21
C GLY A 74 19.86 -1.33 17.38
N LEU A 75 20.02 -0.07 16.97
CA LEU A 75 18.91 0.89 16.92
C LEU A 75 18.05 0.65 15.66
N THR A 76 16.76 0.40 15.87
CA THR A 76 15.76 0.19 14.83
C THR A 76 14.62 1.21 15.01
N PRO A 77 14.08 1.83 13.94
CA PRO A 77 12.98 2.79 14.09
C PRO A 77 11.73 2.10 14.64
N LEU A 78 11.24 2.55 15.80
CA LEU A 78 10.11 1.91 16.50
C LEU A 78 8.78 1.94 15.72
N CYS A 79 8.61 2.85 14.76
CA CYS A 79 7.40 2.94 13.93
C CYS A 79 7.42 2.13 12.66
N ILE A 80 8.54 1.49 12.33
CA ILE A 80 8.65 0.82 11.04
C ILE A 80 7.59 -0.27 10.88
N ASP A 81 7.23 -0.94 11.98
CA ASP A 81 6.16 -1.95 12.01
C ASP A 81 4.80 -1.33 11.75
N HIS A 82 4.47 -0.20 12.40
CA HIS A 82 3.21 0.50 12.19
C HIS A 82 3.06 1.05 10.75
N VAL A 83 4.19 1.43 10.12
CA VAL A 83 4.21 1.86 8.71
C VAL A 83 3.92 0.70 7.77
N LEU A 84 4.40 -0.51 8.11
CA LEU A 84 4.19 -1.72 7.31
C LEU A 84 2.80 -2.34 7.57
N GLU A 85 2.32 -2.33 8.82
CA GLU A 85 1.01 -2.85 9.24
C GLU A 85 -0.17 -2.10 8.58
N LYS A 86 -0.07 -0.78 8.39
CA LYS A 86 -1.10 -0.03 7.65
C LYS A 86 -1.27 -0.49 6.20
N ALA A 87 -0.24 -1.08 5.59
CA ALA A 87 -0.37 -1.69 4.26
C ALA A 87 -1.10 -3.05 4.32
N ASP A 88 -0.95 -3.79 5.43
CA ASP A 88 -1.68 -5.04 5.68
C ASP A 88 -3.16 -4.79 6.07
N GLU A 89 -3.49 -3.67 6.71
CA GLU A 89 -4.89 -3.28 6.99
C GLU A 89 -5.72 -3.15 5.71
N VAL A 90 -5.12 -2.64 4.62
CA VAL A 90 -5.76 -2.59 3.30
C VAL A 90 -6.11 -4.00 2.80
N ILE A 91 -5.23 -4.98 3.01
CA ILE A 91 -5.47 -6.38 2.64
C ILE A 91 -6.60 -6.99 3.49
N LYS A 92 -6.64 -6.66 4.78
CA LYS A 92 -7.71 -7.10 5.69
C LYS A 92 -9.09 -6.57 5.28
N CYS A 93 -9.21 -5.26 5.01
CA CYS A 93 -10.45 -4.65 4.53
C CYS A 93 -10.93 -5.26 3.18
N LEU A 94 -10.00 -5.62 2.30
CA LEU A 94 -10.33 -6.30 1.04
C LEU A 94 -10.78 -7.76 1.26
N SER A 95 -10.27 -8.43 2.29
CA SER A 95 -10.60 -9.83 2.61
C SER A 95 -11.97 -10.03 3.25
N GLU A 96 -12.46 -9.06 4.03
CA GLU A 96 -13.76 -9.13 4.72
C GLU A 96 -14.95 -9.18 3.74
N SER A 97 -14.71 -8.91 2.45
CA SER A 97 -15.73 -8.82 1.40
C SER A 97 -15.87 -10.10 0.56
N HIS A 98 -14.91 -11.04 0.58
CA HIS A 98 -14.88 -12.18 -0.36
C HIS A 98 -14.24 -13.46 0.21
N TRP A 99 -14.90 -14.62 0.08
CA TRP A 99 -14.51 -15.92 0.65
C TRP A 99 -13.53 -16.78 -0.19
N ASN A 100 -12.88 -16.22 -1.19
CA ASN A 100 -11.87 -16.89 -2.00
C ASN A 100 -10.45 -16.40 -1.67
N SER A 101 -9.42 -17.14 -2.09
CA SER A 101 -8.00 -16.80 -1.86
C SER A 101 -7.52 -15.54 -2.59
N TYR A 102 -8.40 -14.90 -3.36
CA TYR A 102 -8.13 -13.70 -4.14
C TYR A 102 -9.39 -12.84 -4.26
N CYS A 103 -9.26 -11.53 -4.20
CA CYS A 103 -10.36 -10.58 -4.36
C CYS A 103 -10.25 -9.89 -5.73
N VAL A 104 -11.39 -9.55 -6.35
CA VAL A 104 -11.45 -8.65 -7.49
C VAL A 104 -12.23 -7.41 -7.07
N VAL A 105 -11.68 -6.22 -7.31
CA VAL A 105 -12.32 -4.94 -6.98
C VAL A 105 -12.23 -3.98 -8.16
N THR A 106 -13.17 -3.03 -8.24
CA THR A 106 -13.06 -1.92 -9.18
C THR A 106 -11.90 -1.01 -8.81
N ARG A 107 -11.34 -0.31 -9.80
CA ARG A 107 -10.28 0.68 -9.58
C ARG A 107 -10.72 1.76 -8.59
N ASN A 108 -11.91 2.30 -8.75
CA ASN A 108 -12.44 3.35 -7.88
C ASN A 108 -12.55 2.87 -6.43
N LYS A 109 -13.08 1.66 -6.22
CA LYS A 109 -13.21 1.09 -4.89
C LYS A 109 -11.84 0.86 -4.26
N PHE A 110 -10.91 0.27 -5.00
CA PHE A 110 -9.54 0.05 -4.53
C PHE A 110 -8.83 1.36 -4.15
N GLU A 111 -8.87 2.37 -5.01
CA GLU A 111 -8.28 3.68 -4.74
C GLU A 111 -8.92 4.33 -3.50
N SER A 112 -10.25 4.26 -3.36
CA SER A 112 -10.94 4.77 -2.17
C SER A 112 -10.51 4.06 -0.88
N THR A 113 -10.32 2.74 -0.92
CA THR A 113 -9.84 1.94 0.21
C THR A 113 -8.37 2.26 0.55
N CYS A 114 -7.57 2.62 -0.45
CA CYS A 114 -6.17 3.02 -0.26
C CYS A 114 -6.01 4.48 0.20
N GLY A 115 -7.10 5.26 0.32
CA GLY A 115 -7.04 6.67 0.71
C GLY A 115 -6.86 7.66 -0.44
N GLY A 116 -7.00 7.21 -1.70
CA GLY A 116 -6.94 8.06 -2.88
C GLY A 116 -6.21 7.42 -4.07
N GLN A 117 -6.22 8.12 -5.20
CA GLN A 117 -5.62 7.64 -6.46
C GLN A 117 -4.10 7.44 -6.36
N LYS A 118 -3.37 8.39 -5.73
CA LYS A 118 -1.91 8.34 -5.62
C LYS A 118 -1.46 7.18 -4.75
N GLU A 119 -2.11 7.02 -3.60
CA GLU A 119 -1.91 5.95 -2.64
C GLU A 119 -2.29 4.61 -3.27
N GLY A 120 -3.43 4.53 -3.94
CA GLY A 120 -3.87 3.36 -4.70
C GLY A 120 -2.84 2.92 -5.73
N TYR A 121 -2.28 3.83 -6.52
CA TYR A 121 -1.24 3.46 -7.50
C TYR A 121 0.03 2.93 -6.83
N ALA A 122 0.44 3.53 -5.71
CA ALA A 122 1.60 3.05 -4.95
C ALA A 122 1.38 1.62 -4.40
N VAL A 123 0.18 1.37 -3.85
CA VAL A 123 -0.20 0.04 -3.34
C VAL A 123 -0.30 -0.97 -4.48
N LEU A 124 -0.92 -0.62 -5.61
CA LEU A 124 -1.00 -1.49 -6.79
C LEU A 124 0.39 -1.85 -7.32
N SER A 125 1.28 -0.86 -7.44
CA SER A 125 2.65 -1.07 -7.89
C SER A 125 3.39 -2.05 -6.97
N TYR A 126 3.21 -1.91 -5.65
CA TYR A 126 3.74 -2.85 -4.66
C TYR A 126 3.17 -4.26 -4.83
N LEU A 127 1.84 -4.39 -4.88
CA LEU A 127 1.17 -5.70 -5.01
C LEU A 127 1.57 -6.40 -6.32
N SER A 128 1.67 -5.68 -7.42
CA SER A 128 2.15 -6.23 -8.69
C SER A 128 3.61 -6.65 -8.63
N GLY A 129 4.48 -5.87 -7.99
CA GLY A 129 5.87 -6.25 -7.74
C GLY A 129 6.01 -7.53 -6.90
N CYS A 130 5.13 -7.71 -5.92
CA CYS A 130 5.03 -8.92 -5.10
C CYS A 130 4.29 -10.09 -5.78
N ARG A 131 3.80 -9.92 -7.01
CA ARG A 131 2.87 -10.85 -7.69
C ARG A 131 1.62 -11.19 -6.85
N LYS A 132 1.22 -10.29 -5.97
CA LYS A 132 -0.01 -10.36 -5.19
C LYS A 132 -1.13 -9.50 -5.77
N GLY A 133 -0.85 -8.69 -6.78
CA GLY A 133 -1.83 -7.83 -7.45
C GLY A 133 -1.69 -7.88 -8.96
N GLN A 134 -2.80 -7.96 -9.68
CA GLN A 134 -2.86 -7.84 -11.12
C GLN A 134 -3.92 -6.84 -11.52
N TYR A 135 -3.55 -5.97 -12.45
CA TYR A 135 -4.46 -5.02 -13.06
C TYR A 135 -5.34 -5.72 -14.09
N LEU A 136 -6.63 -5.39 -14.08
CA LEU A 136 -7.65 -5.88 -14.99
C LEU A 136 -8.21 -4.70 -15.78
N SER A 137 -8.35 -4.88 -17.08
CA SER A 137 -9.06 -3.93 -17.93
C SER A 137 -9.87 -4.69 -18.98
N THR A 138 -11.12 -4.30 -19.16
CA THR A 138 -12.00 -4.85 -20.18
C THR A 138 -12.82 -3.75 -20.83
N ASN A 139 -13.10 -3.91 -22.12
CA ASN A 139 -13.80 -2.92 -22.94
C ASN A 139 -14.91 -3.58 -23.76
N LYS A 140 -15.83 -4.28 -23.09
CA LYS A 140 -16.97 -4.93 -23.78
C LYS A 140 -18.05 -3.93 -24.22
N LYS A 141 -18.23 -2.81 -23.51
CA LYS A 141 -19.18 -1.71 -23.84
C LYS A 141 -18.73 -0.37 -23.27
N GLU A 142 -18.30 -0.38 -22.01
CA GLU A 142 -17.60 0.71 -21.34
C GLU A 142 -16.27 0.18 -20.82
N LEU A 143 -15.30 1.07 -20.63
CA LEU A 143 -14.03 0.73 -20.01
C LEU A 143 -14.26 0.42 -18.53
N ILE A 144 -14.02 -0.83 -18.15
CA ILE A 144 -14.07 -1.26 -16.74
C ILE A 144 -12.66 -1.64 -16.32
N GLU A 145 -12.18 -0.97 -15.28
CA GLU A 145 -10.86 -1.15 -14.70
C GLU A 145 -10.99 -1.76 -13.30
N GLY A 146 -10.13 -2.71 -13.00
CA GLY A 146 -10.15 -3.43 -11.73
C GLY A 146 -8.80 -3.96 -11.31
N ILE A 147 -8.75 -4.48 -10.09
CA ILE A 147 -7.56 -5.05 -9.50
C ILE A 147 -7.94 -6.41 -8.91
N LYS A 148 -7.20 -7.44 -9.31
CA LYS A 148 -7.20 -8.76 -8.68
C LYS A 148 -6.10 -8.80 -7.63
N VAL A 149 -6.43 -9.09 -6.37
CA VAL A 149 -5.47 -9.13 -5.25
C VAL A 149 -5.50 -10.51 -4.60
N SER A 150 -4.35 -11.12 -4.34
CA SER A 150 -4.27 -12.33 -3.50
C SER A 150 -4.52 -11.96 -2.04
N LEU A 151 -5.47 -12.64 -1.39
CA LEU A 151 -5.82 -12.47 0.02
C LEU A 151 -5.00 -13.38 0.94
N SER A 152 -4.13 -14.21 0.36
CA SER A 152 -3.22 -15.09 1.08
C SER A 152 -1.76 -14.67 0.87
N SER A 153 -0.84 -15.29 1.59
CA SER A 153 0.59 -15.13 1.31
C SER A 153 1.01 -15.70 -0.05
N ALA A 154 0.15 -16.45 -0.74
CA ALA A 154 0.44 -17.01 -2.05
C ALA A 154 0.40 -15.95 -3.16
N VAL A 155 1.09 -16.28 -4.26
CA VAL A 155 1.09 -15.51 -5.51
C VAL A 155 -0.33 -15.53 -6.10
N VAL A 156 -0.75 -14.40 -6.67
CA VAL A 156 -2.04 -14.28 -7.34
C VAL A 156 -2.07 -15.19 -8.58
N SER A 157 -3.13 -15.96 -8.73
CA SER A 157 -3.34 -16.77 -9.93
C SER A 157 -3.48 -15.87 -11.16
N GLY A 158 -3.11 -16.39 -12.34
CA GLY A 158 -3.31 -15.69 -13.60
C GLY A 158 -4.76 -15.23 -13.79
N VAL A 159 -4.94 -14.15 -14.54
CA VAL A 159 -6.26 -13.65 -14.88
C VAL A 159 -7.00 -14.68 -15.75
N SER A 160 -8.25 -14.93 -15.38
CA SER A 160 -9.19 -15.81 -16.08
C SER A 160 -10.41 -15.03 -16.57
N SER A 161 -11.21 -15.64 -17.44
CA SER A 161 -12.50 -15.05 -17.86
C SER A 161 -13.42 -14.76 -16.68
N LEU A 162 -13.41 -15.62 -15.66
CA LEU A 162 -14.22 -15.47 -14.45
C LEU A 162 -13.87 -14.19 -13.66
N ASP A 163 -12.59 -13.79 -13.65
CA ASP A 163 -12.17 -12.55 -13.00
C ASP A 163 -12.79 -11.33 -13.68
N PHE A 164 -12.88 -11.36 -15.02
CA PHE A 164 -13.54 -10.29 -15.79
C PHE A 164 -15.06 -10.29 -15.61
N ASP A 165 -15.69 -11.47 -15.55
CA ASP A 165 -17.13 -11.58 -15.29
C ASP A 165 -17.48 -11.09 -13.88
N THR A 166 -16.64 -11.41 -12.89
CA THR A 166 -16.75 -10.91 -11.51
C THR A 166 -16.57 -9.40 -11.44
N LEU A 167 -15.54 -8.86 -12.11
CA LEU A 167 -15.32 -7.41 -12.20
C LEU A 167 -16.55 -6.70 -12.80
N HIS A 168 -17.14 -7.28 -13.83
CA HIS A 168 -18.34 -6.72 -14.46
C HIS A 168 -19.56 -6.74 -13.53
N LEU A 169 -19.75 -7.83 -12.76
CA LEU A 169 -20.83 -7.92 -11.77
C LEU A 169 -20.67 -6.88 -10.66
N ILE A 170 -19.47 -6.76 -10.09
CA ILE A 170 -19.18 -5.78 -9.03
C ILE A 170 -19.41 -4.36 -9.53
N TRP A 171 -18.90 -4.03 -10.72
CA TRP A 171 -19.12 -2.73 -11.34
C TRP A 171 -20.60 -2.45 -11.59
N THR A 172 -21.36 -3.45 -12.05
CA THR A 172 -22.81 -3.32 -12.29
C THR A 172 -23.53 -3.03 -10.97
N GLN A 173 -23.19 -3.75 -9.90
CA GLN A 173 -23.72 -3.51 -8.57
C GLN A 173 -23.43 -2.09 -8.08
N GLU A 174 -22.18 -1.60 -8.24
CA GLU A 174 -21.81 -0.23 -7.88
C GLU A 174 -22.64 0.81 -8.64
N LYS A 175 -22.87 0.61 -9.94
CA LYS A 175 -23.71 1.49 -10.77
C LYS A 175 -25.18 1.48 -10.32
N LEU A 176 -25.74 0.31 -10.04
CA LEU A 176 -27.12 0.20 -9.53
C LEU A 176 -27.25 0.88 -8.16
N GLN A 177 -26.27 0.73 -7.26
CA GLN A 177 -26.28 1.41 -5.97
C GLN A 177 -26.20 2.94 -6.13
N GLN A 178 -25.39 3.43 -7.06
CA GLN A 178 -25.34 4.87 -7.38
C GLN A 178 -26.70 5.38 -7.87
N GLN A 179 -27.39 4.63 -8.73
CA GLN A 179 -28.73 4.99 -9.20
C GLN A 179 -29.76 4.99 -8.07
N LEU A 180 -29.75 3.98 -7.19
CA LEU A 180 -30.60 3.94 -6.00
C LEU A 180 -30.37 5.16 -5.12
N ASN A 181 -29.12 5.49 -4.81
CA ASN A 181 -28.80 6.67 -4.00
C ASN A 181 -29.28 7.98 -4.62
N VAL A 182 -29.33 8.09 -5.95
CA VAL A 182 -29.88 9.26 -6.65
C VAL A 182 -31.41 9.29 -6.56
N ILE A 183 -32.07 8.13 -6.63
CA ILE A 183 -33.52 8.02 -6.48
C ILE A 183 -33.93 8.37 -5.06
N ASP A 184 -33.28 7.80 -4.04
CA ASP A 184 -33.60 8.05 -2.63
C ASP A 184 -33.51 9.55 -2.27
N ARG A 185 -32.49 10.25 -2.79
CA ARG A 185 -32.33 11.71 -2.61
C ARG A 185 -33.45 12.54 -3.24
N HIS A 186 -34.14 12.04 -4.27
CA HIS A 186 -35.29 12.73 -4.84
C HIS A 186 -36.57 12.53 -4.01
N TRP A 187 -36.60 11.54 -3.12
CA TRP A 187 -37.73 11.30 -2.21
C TRP A 187 -37.57 12.00 -0.85
N GLU A 188 -36.37 12.52 -0.55
CA GLU A 188 -36.07 13.31 0.67
C GLU A 188 -36.23 14.84 0.49
N MET A 189 -36.67 15.30 -0.70
CA MET A 189 -37.09 16.69 -0.99
C MET A 189 -38.60 16.77 -1.16
#